data_AF-A0ABD3RY55-F1
#
_entry.id   AF-A0ABD3RY55-F1
#
_cell.length_a   1.000
_cell.length_b   1.000
_cell.length_c   1.000
_cell.angle_alpha   90.00
_cell.angle_beta   90.00
_cell.angle_gamma   90.00
#
_symmetry.space_group_name_H-M   'P 1'
#
loop_
_entity.id
_entity.type
_entity.pdbx_description
1 polymer ?
#
loop_
_entity_poly.entity_id
_entity_poly.type
_entity_poly.pdbx_seq_one_letter_code
_entity_poly.pdbx_strand_id
1 'polypeptide(L)' 'MTDANHQQQHQKQQRILDELAVAKSELTSGDVSGLVYVQSSPGAAFLVVSRSEALRGVERKIEELSKIQDKG' A
#
# COMPACT_ATOMS: atom_id res chain seq x y z
N MET A 1 -2.72 -8.21 28.64
CA MET A 1 -1.63 -7.67 27.79
C MET A 1 -1.83 -7.94 26.31
N THR A 2 -2.83 -8.74 25.91
CA THR A 2 -3.17 -9.05 24.50
C THR A 2 -3.89 -7.90 23.78
N ASP A 3 -4.75 -7.14 24.47
CA ASP A 3 -5.62 -6.15 23.81
C ASP A 3 -4.85 -4.95 23.24
N ALA A 4 -3.78 -4.52 23.92
CA ALA A 4 -2.91 -3.44 23.46
C ALA A 4 -2.15 -3.82 22.17
N ASN A 5 -1.76 -5.09 22.02
CA ASN A 5 -1.08 -5.56 20.81
C ASN A 5 -2.04 -5.59 19.60
N HIS A 6 -3.28 -6.05 19.79
CA HIS A 6 -4.28 -6.06 18.72
C HIS A 6 -4.64 -4.62 18.30
N GLN A 7 -4.83 -3.70 19.26
CA GLN A 7 -5.08 -2.29 18.94
C GLN A 7 -3.92 -1.64 18.16
N GLN A 8 -2.66 -1.89 18.56
CA GLN A 8 -1.51 -1.36 17.82
C GLN A 8 -1.41 -1.93 16.40
N GLN A 9 -1.71 -3.22 16.21
CA GLN A 9 -1.71 -3.84 14.88
C GLN A 9 -2.80 -3.25 13.98
N HIS A 10 -4.02 -3.06 14.49
CA HIS A 10 -5.10 -2.41 13.74
C HIS A 10 -4.75 -0.97 13.37
N GLN A 11 -4.18 -0.19 14.30
CA GLN A 11 -3.76 1.18 13.99
C GLN A 11 -2.67 1.23 12.92
N LYS A 12 -1.70 0.31 12.99
CA LYS A 12 -0.64 0.22 11.97
C LYS A 12 -1.22 -0.16 10.60
N GLN A 13 -2.13 -1.13 10.57
CA GLN A 13 -2.79 -1.55 9.34
C GLN A 13 -3.61 -0.42 8.71
N GLN A 14 -4.36 0.33 9.51
CA GLN A 14 -5.14 1.47 9.02
C GLN A 14 -4.23 2.54 8.40
N ARG A 15 -3.10 2.88 9.05
CA ARG A 15 -2.14 3.84 8.47
C ARG A 15 -1.60 3.37 7.12
N ILE A 16 -1.30 2.07 6.98
CA ILE A 16 -0.83 1.52 5.71
C ILE A 16 -1.92 1.63 4.63
N LEU A 17 -3.19 1.39 4.98
CA LEU A 17 -4.30 1.57 4.04
C LEU A 17 -4.46 3.03 3.61
N ASP A 18 -4.32 3.97 4.53
CA ASP A 18 -4.38 5.41 4.23
C ASP A 18 -3.23 5.83 3.29
N GLU A 19 -2.01 5.36 3.55
CA GLU A 19 -0.85 5.60 2.68
C GLU A 19 -1.06 5.01 1.27
N LEU A 20 -1.59 3.78 1.19
CA LEU A 20 -1.91 3.14 -0.09
C LEU A 20 -3.02 3.86 -0.85
N ALA A 21 -4.01 4.43 -0.15
CA ALA A 21 -5.07 5.22 -0.76
C ALA A 21 -4.51 6.50 -1.39
N VAL A 22 -3.60 7.18 -0.70
CA VAL A 22 -2.89 8.34 -1.25
C VAL A 22 -2.06 7.93 -2.47
N ALA A 23 -1.25 6.87 -2.37
CA ALA A 23 -0.46 6.38 -3.50
C ALA A 23 -1.32 6.02 -4.71
N LYS A 24 -2.50 5.39 -4.49
CA LYS A 24 -3.47 5.10 -5.56
C LYS A 24 -3.98 6.37 -6.23
N SER A 25 -4.34 7.39 -5.45
CA SER A 25 -4.78 8.69 -5.97
C SER A 25 -3.68 9.34 -6.82
N GLU A 26 -2.45 9.39 -6.31
CA GLU A 26 -1.30 9.95 -7.02
C GLU A 26 -0.98 9.21 -8.31
N LEU A 27 -1.16 7.88 -8.36
CA LEU A 27 -0.92 7.06 -9.55
C LEU A 27 -2.02 7.16 -10.61
N THR A 28 -3.22 7.60 -10.21
CA THR A 28 -4.39 7.73 -11.10
C THR A 28 -4.69 9.15 -11.52
N SER A 29 -4.09 10.15 -10.87
CA SER A 29 -4.23 11.56 -11.23
C SER A 29 -3.25 11.97 -12.34
N GLY A 30 -3.66 12.93 -13.18
CA GLY A 30 -2.81 13.56 -14.18
C GLY A 30 -2.40 12.64 -15.34
N ASP A 31 -1.19 12.86 -15.86
CA ASP A 31 -0.61 12.03 -16.91
C ASP A 31 -0.20 10.66 -16.33
N VAL A 32 -0.88 9.61 -16.78
CA VAL A 32 -0.63 8.22 -16.38
C VAL A 32 0.46 7.56 -17.22
N SER A 33 0.99 8.24 -18.23
CA SER A 33 2.15 7.79 -19.00
C SER A 33 3.43 8.20 -18.27
N GLY A 34 4.14 7.21 -17.71
CA GLY A 34 5.35 7.50 -16.96
C GLY A 34 5.88 6.33 -16.17
N LEU A 35 7.13 6.49 -15.73
CA LEU A 35 7.82 5.58 -14.83
C LEU A 35 7.82 6.17 -13.42
N VAL A 36 7.75 5.29 -12.43
CA VAL A 36 7.82 5.63 -11.00
C VAL A 36 8.82 4.72 -10.30
N TYR A 37 9.34 5.22 -9.18
CA TYR A 37 10.19 4.43 -8.30
C TYR A 37 9.32 3.74 -7.24
N VAL A 38 9.49 2.43 -7.09
CA VAL A 38 8.80 1.63 -6.07
C VAL A 38 9.84 0.99 -5.16
N GLN A 39 9.59 1.05 -3.85
CA GLN A 39 10.36 0.34 -2.84
C GLN A 39 9.42 -0.64 -2.12
N SER A 40 9.73 -1.93 -2.14
CA SER A 40 8.86 -2.98 -1.58
C SER A 40 8.93 -3.11 -0.06
N SER A 41 10.05 -2.73 0.54
CA SER A 41 10.26 -2.71 1.99
C SER A 41 11.38 -1.73 2.37
N PRO A 42 11.42 -1.24 3.63
CA PRO A 42 12.53 -0.42 4.10
C PRO A 42 13.88 -1.12 3.87
N GLY A 43 14.77 -0.47 3.13
CA GLY A 43 16.10 -1.00 2.79
C GLY A 43 16.17 -1.80 1.49
N ALA A 44 15.04 -2.07 0.83
CA ALA A 44 15.05 -2.62 -0.53
C ALA A 44 15.54 -1.58 -1.55
N ALA A 45 16.13 -2.05 -2.65
CA ALA A 45 16.45 -1.20 -3.79
C ALA A 45 15.17 -0.63 -4.41
N PHE A 46 15.28 0.58 -4.97
CA PHE A 46 14.20 1.16 -5.77
C PHE A 46 14.15 0.48 -7.14
N LEU A 47 12.95 0.02 -7.51
CA LEU A 47 12.66 -0.48 -8.85
C LEU A 47 11.99 0.62 -9.67
N VAL A 48 12.39 0.74 -10.92
CA VAL A 48 11.74 1.62 -11.90
C VAL A 48 10.69 0.81 -12.62
N VAL A 49 9.42 1.18 -12.46
CA VAL A 49 8.29 0.47 -13.08
C VAL A 49 7.35 1.46 -13.75
N SER A 50 6.51 0.97 -14.66
CA SER A 50 5.42 1.78 -15.21
C SER A 50 4.40 2.15 -14.12
N ARG A 51 3.76 3.32 -14.24
CA ARG A 51 2.67 3.73 -13.33
C ARG A 51 1.55 2.68 -13.23
N SER A 52 1.21 2.02 -14.35
CA SER A 52 0.19 0.97 -14.36
C SER A 52 0.62 -0.30 -13.61
N GLU A 53 1.92 -0.63 -13.60
CA GLU A 53 2.45 -1.71 -12.78
C GLU A 53 2.46 -1.35 -11.30
N ALA A 54 2.88 -0.13 -10.95
CA ALA A 54 2.81 0.38 -9.59
C ALA A 54 1.38 0.40 -9.05
N LEU A 55 0.41 0.87 -9.86
CA LEU A 55 -1.01 0.90 -9.50
C LEU A 55 -1.55 -0.49 -9.20
N ARG A 56 -1.26 -1.48 -10.06
CA ARG A 56 -1.62 -2.88 -9.82
C ARG A 56 -1.00 -3.42 -8.53
N GLY A 57 0.24 -3.02 -8.20
CA GLY A 57 0.89 -3.35 -6.94
C GLY A 57 0.14 -2.79 -5.72
N VAL A 58 -0.22 -1.50 -5.76
CA VAL A 58 -1.00 -0.83 -4.71
C VAL A 58 -2.37 -1.49 -4.53
N GLU A 59 -3.10 -1.74 -5.62
CA GLU A 59 -4.43 -2.36 -5.56
C GLU A 59 -4.40 -3.76 -4.96
N ARG A 60 -3.43 -4.59 -5.37
CA ARG A 60 -3.23 -5.91 -4.74
C ARG A 60 -2.94 -5.78 -3.26
N LYS A 61 -2.13 -4.80 -2.85
CA LYS A 61 -1.77 -4.65 -1.44
C LYS A 61 -2.96 -4.22 -0.58
N ILE A 62 -3.80 -3.33 -1.09
CA ILE A 62 -5.06 -2.96 -0.45
C ILE A 62 -5.94 -4.20 -0.30
N GLU A 63 -6.13 -4.97 -1.37
CA GLU A 63 -6.95 -6.18 -1.35
C GLU A 63 -6.46 -7.23 -0.33
N GLU A 64 -5.14 -7.46 -0.26
CA GLU A 64 -4.53 -8.33 0.75
C GLU A 64 -4.81 -7.87 2.18
N LEU A 65 -4.69 -6.57 2.45
CA LEU A 65 -4.89 -6.00 3.78
C LEU A 65 -6.36 -5.98 4.18
N SER A 66 -7.28 -5.71 3.26
CA SER A 66 -8.72 -5.75 3.52
C SER A 66 -9.20 -7.18 3.82
N LYS A 67 -8.69 -8.19 3.11
CA LYS A 67 -9.01 -9.61 3.40
C LYS A 67 -8.54 -10.07 4.78
N ILE A 68 -7.49 -9.46 5.32
CA ILE A 68 -7.01 -9.74 6.69
C ILE A 68 -7.98 -9.15 7.72
N GLN A 69 -8.62 -8.01 7.41
CA GLN A 69 -9.60 -7.38 8.28
C GLN A 69 -10.90 -8.19 8.37
N ASP A 70 -11.37 -8.79 7.28
CA ASP A 70 -12.60 -9.60 7.26
C ASP A 70 -12.46 -10.97 7.95
N LYS A 71 -11.23 -11.40 8.26
CA LYS A 71 -10.92 -12.68 8.93
C LYS A 71 -10.60 -12.53 10.42
N GLY A 72 -10.61 -11.31 10.93
CA GLY A 72 -10.35 -10.97 12.34
C GLY A 72 -11.61 -11.01 13.19
#